data_AF-A0A7X2FYY8-F1
#
_entry.id   AF-A0A7X2FYY8-F1
#
_cell.length_a   1.000
_cell.length_b   1.000
_cell.length_c   1.000
_cell.angle_alpha   90.00
_cell.angle_beta   90.00
_cell.angle_gamma   90.00
#
_symmetry.space_group_name_H-M   'P 1'
#
loop_
_entity.id
_entity.type
_entity.pdbx_description
1 polymer ?
#
loop_
_entity_poly.entity_id
_entity_poly.type
_entity_poly.pdbx_seq_one_letter_code
_entity_poly.pdbx_strand_id
1 'polypeptide(L)'
;MRFFLLNFVLFLMLMPSNSRSESISTVISWGEDPAWIDIASGSEIKVVASDGVSDGCWTNVAQTRDSVAIELQRSGYKINLSDDGYSASRLIISVSGYGIKNQSCAVLYEFLFVTMTVGRDLFSQKHTVMSLRDVELWRKSGIMTGPKKDMSYRIKDEFISLTQRFILEVPQLRKSALKSINDVAGLNKLKDPEAYKFWSNYELK
;
A
#
# COMPACT_ATOMS: atom_id res chain seq x y z
N MET A 1 27.78 9.74 -56.52
CA MET A 1 26.63 9.90 -55.61
C MET A 1 25.75 8.64 -55.48
N ARG A 2 25.59 7.79 -56.51
CA ARG A 2 24.81 6.52 -56.42
C ARG A 2 25.44 5.39 -55.58
N PHE A 3 26.76 5.36 -55.43
CA PHE A 3 27.46 4.33 -54.61
C PHE A 3 27.37 4.56 -53.08
N PHE A 4 27.08 5.78 -52.64
CA PHE A 4 26.99 6.10 -51.21
C PHE A 4 25.66 5.68 -50.58
N LEU A 5 24.57 5.70 -51.37
CA LEU A 5 23.24 5.30 -50.92
C LEU A 5 23.12 3.79 -50.68
N LEU A 6 23.86 2.96 -51.44
CA LEU A 6 23.78 1.50 -51.29
C LEU A 6 24.45 1.01 -50.00
N ASN A 7 25.58 1.61 -49.60
CA ASN A 7 26.29 1.25 -48.38
C ASN A 7 25.55 1.70 -47.11
N PHE A 8 24.79 2.80 -47.16
CA PHE A 8 24.02 3.28 -46.01
C PHE A 8 22.81 2.38 -45.70
N VAL A 9 22.16 1.84 -46.73
CA VAL A 9 21.04 0.89 -46.56
C VAL A 9 21.51 -0.46 -46.01
N LEU A 10 22.70 -0.94 -46.41
CA LEU A 10 23.26 -2.19 -45.90
C LEU A 10 23.66 -2.10 -44.42
N PHE A 11 24.11 -0.93 -43.96
CA PHE A 11 24.52 -0.72 -42.56
C PHE A 11 23.33 -0.68 -41.59
N LEU A 12 22.15 -0.23 -42.05
CA LEU A 12 20.91 -0.22 -41.26
C LEU A 12 20.31 -1.62 -41.03
N MET A 13 20.58 -2.60 -41.90
CA MET A 13 20.09 -3.97 -41.73
C MET A 13 20.96 -4.85 -40.82
N LEU A 14 22.16 -4.38 -40.46
CA LEU A 14 23.08 -5.10 -39.57
C LEU A 14 23.03 -4.61 -38.12
N MET A 15 22.09 -3.73 -37.76
CA MET A 15 21.88 -3.41 -36.35
C MET A 15 21.19 -4.61 -35.67
N PRO A 16 21.87 -5.34 -34.77
CA PRO A 16 21.21 -6.39 -34.02
C PRO A 16 20.11 -5.74 -33.16
N SER A 17 18.87 -6.04 -33.49
CA SER A 17 17.71 -5.72 -32.68
C SER A 17 17.75 -6.57 -31.42
N ASN A 18 18.61 -6.19 -30.47
CA ASN A 18 18.63 -6.75 -29.13
C ASN A 18 17.46 -6.16 -28.34
N SER A 19 16.23 -6.51 -28.73
CA SER A 19 15.07 -6.35 -27.86
C SER A 19 15.16 -7.42 -26.78
N ARG A 20 15.97 -7.19 -25.75
CA ARG A 20 15.85 -7.95 -24.49
C ARG A 20 14.52 -7.53 -23.86
N SER A 21 13.47 -8.26 -24.19
CA SER A 21 12.26 -8.28 -23.39
C SER A 21 12.66 -8.81 -22.01
N GLU A 22 12.73 -7.95 -21.00
CA GLU A 22 12.80 -8.40 -19.61
C GLU A 22 11.58 -9.29 -19.36
N SER A 23 11.81 -10.60 -19.25
CA SER A 23 10.75 -11.54 -18.94
C SER A 23 10.35 -11.32 -17.49
N ILE A 24 9.20 -10.69 -17.25
CA ILE A 24 8.59 -10.63 -15.93
C ILE A 24 8.15 -12.05 -15.57
N SER A 25 8.85 -12.69 -14.63
CA SER A 25 8.43 -13.99 -14.10
C SER A 25 7.22 -13.81 -13.20
N THR A 26 6.17 -14.60 -13.41
CA THR A 26 4.99 -14.63 -12.54
C THR A 26 5.15 -15.77 -11.55
N VAL A 27 5.12 -15.47 -10.26
CA VAL A 27 5.19 -16.48 -9.19
C VAL A 27 3.88 -16.49 -8.42
N ILE A 28 3.36 -17.68 -8.12
CA ILE A 28 2.15 -17.86 -7.33
C ILE A 28 2.51 -17.82 -5.84
N SER A 29 1.75 -17.07 -5.04
CA SER A 29 1.79 -17.12 -3.58
C SER A 29 0.59 -17.88 -3.05
N TRP A 30 0.78 -18.62 -1.96
CA TRP A 30 -0.26 -19.29 -1.20
C TRP A 30 -0.16 -18.91 0.27
N GLY A 31 -1.28 -18.93 1.01
CA GLY A 31 -1.30 -18.54 2.42
C GLY A 31 -1.71 -17.09 2.60
N GLU A 32 -0.81 -16.27 3.17
CA GLU A 32 -1.03 -14.84 3.39
C GLU A 32 -0.92 -14.02 2.09
N ASP A 33 -1.49 -12.81 2.10
CA ASP A 33 -1.41 -11.91 0.94
C ASP A 33 0.03 -11.39 0.74
N PRO A 34 0.64 -11.59 -0.45
CA PRO A 34 2.00 -11.12 -0.74
C PRO A 34 2.12 -9.59 -0.70
N ALA A 35 1.02 -8.85 -0.72
CA ALA A 35 0.99 -7.39 -0.54
C ALA A 35 1.69 -6.94 0.75
N TRP A 36 1.68 -7.77 1.81
CA TRP A 36 2.45 -7.50 3.01
C TRP A 36 3.94 -7.38 2.74
N ILE A 37 4.48 -8.22 1.86
CA ILE A 37 5.92 -8.31 1.59
C ILE A 37 6.44 -7.04 0.93
N ASP A 38 5.61 -6.39 0.11
CA ASP A 38 5.93 -5.21 -0.70
C ASP A 38 5.99 -3.90 0.11
N ILE A 39 5.57 -3.91 1.37
CA ILE A 39 5.69 -2.74 2.26
C ILE A 39 7.12 -2.65 2.81
N ALA A 40 8.03 -1.95 2.14
CA ALA A 40 9.38 -1.73 2.65
C ALA A 40 9.58 -0.32 3.22
N SER A 41 10.61 -0.14 4.05
CA SER A 41 11.12 1.20 4.35
C SER A 41 11.57 1.84 3.03
N GLY A 42 10.97 2.98 2.67
CA GLY A 42 11.17 3.63 1.38
C GLY A 42 10.04 3.43 0.36
N SER A 43 9.04 2.60 0.67
CA SER A 43 7.77 2.60 -0.07
C SER A 43 7.11 3.97 0.07
N GLU A 44 6.54 4.43 -1.04
CA GLU A 44 5.79 5.69 -1.09
C GLU A 44 4.39 5.45 -0.51
N ILE A 45 3.99 6.28 0.44
CA ILE A 45 2.68 6.24 1.10
C ILE A 45 2.01 7.60 0.92
N LYS A 46 0.74 7.59 0.51
CA LYS A 46 -0.13 8.78 0.56
C LYS A 46 -1.01 8.74 1.79
N VAL A 47 -0.99 9.79 2.60
CA VAL A 47 -1.89 9.93 3.76
C VAL A 47 -3.14 10.67 3.32
N VAL A 48 -4.29 10.01 3.42
CA VAL A 48 -5.60 10.55 3.04
C VAL A 48 -6.41 10.77 4.30
N ALA A 49 -6.95 11.98 4.47
CA ALA A 49 -7.85 12.30 5.57
C ALA A 49 -9.28 12.45 5.05
N SER A 50 -10.22 11.74 5.68
CA SER A 50 -11.65 11.80 5.35
C SER A 50 -12.44 12.28 6.57
N ASP A 51 -12.99 13.49 6.47
CA ASP A 51 -13.80 14.12 7.51
C ASP A 51 -15.30 13.95 7.23
N GLY A 52 -15.94 13.09 8.00
CA GLY A 52 -17.39 12.90 8.05
C GLY A 52 -18.01 13.42 9.35
N VAL A 53 -17.38 14.40 10.00
CA VAL A 53 -17.80 14.92 11.30
C VAL A 53 -18.52 16.25 11.15
N SER A 54 -19.69 16.39 11.81
CA SER A 54 -20.41 17.67 11.88
C SER A 54 -20.05 18.48 13.13
N ASP A 55 -20.54 19.73 13.17
CA ASP A 55 -20.56 20.55 14.38
C ASP A 55 -19.18 20.82 14.99
N GLY A 56 -18.11 20.86 14.21
CA GLY A 56 -16.78 21.24 14.68
C GLY A 56 -16.18 20.30 15.73
N CYS A 57 -16.53 19.02 15.69
CA CYS A 57 -15.95 17.99 16.56
C CYS A 57 -14.56 17.54 16.08
N TRP A 58 -14.21 17.81 14.82
CA TRP A 58 -12.86 17.69 14.29
C TRP A 58 -12.58 18.89 13.38
N THR A 59 -11.64 19.74 13.77
CA THR A 59 -11.38 21.03 13.09
C THR A 59 -9.96 21.16 12.55
N ASN A 60 -9.07 20.22 12.91
CA ASN A 60 -7.65 20.23 12.58
C ASN A 60 -7.28 19.06 11.65
N VAL A 61 -8.14 18.76 10.67
CA VAL A 61 -8.00 17.63 9.74
C VAL A 61 -6.64 17.63 9.04
N ALA A 62 -6.28 18.75 8.40
CA ALA A 62 -5.00 18.89 7.69
C ALA A 62 -3.80 18.73 8.64
N GLN A 63 -3.81 19.39 9.80
CA GLN A 63 -2.76 19.25 10.81
C GLN A 63 -2.60 17.80 11.29
N THR A 64 -3.71 17.08 11.42
CA THR A 64 -3.71 15.66 11.83
C THR A 64 -3.08 14.79 10.75
N ARG A 65 -3.49 14.97 9.48
CA ARG A 65 -2.87 14.31 8.31
C ARG A 65 -1.36 14.57 8.26
N ASP A 66 -0.95 15.82 8.41
CA ASP A 66 0.44 16.22 8.31
C ASP A 66 1.27 15.64 9.48
N SER A 67 0.70 15.57 10.69
CA SER A 67 1.34 14.94 11.85
C SER A 67 1.58 13.45 11.61
N VAL A 68 0.58 12.73 11.08
CA VAL A 68 0.70 11.31 10.70
C VAL A 68 1.77 11.12 9.61
N ALA A 69 1.76 11.97 8.59
CA ALA A 69 2.77 11.95 7.53
C ALA A 69 4.19 12.15 8.07
N ILE A 70 4.38 13.09 8.99
CA ILE A 70 5.68 13.36 9.63
C ILE A 70 6.17 12.14 10.43
N GLU A 71 5.29 11.48 11.18
CA GLU A 71 5.66 10.27 11.96
C GLU A 71 6.07 9.10 11.05
N LEU A 72 5.37 8.90 9.94
CA LEU A 72 5.77 7.92 8.91
C LEU A 72 7.11 8.31 8.27
N GLN A 73 7.29 9.57 7.89
CA GLN A 73 8.52 10.06 7.26
C GLN A 73 9.74 9.89 8.18
N ARG A 74 9.59 10.20 9.48
CA ARG A 74 10.63 9.99 10.52
C ARG A 74 11.04 8.52 10.64
N SER A 75 10.14 7.61 10.30
CA SER A 75 10.36 6.17 10.35
C SER A 75 10.88 5.59 9.03
N GLY A 76 11.23 6.45 8.05
CA GLY A 76 11.87 6.05 6.80
C GLY A 76 10.91 5.75 5.64
N TYR A 77 9.60 6.00 5.78
CA TYR A 77 8.66 5.92 4.66
C TYR A 77 8.77 7.17 3.77
N LYS A 78 8.56 7.02 2.46
CA LYS A 78 8.46 8.17 1.55
C LYS A 78 7.03 8.65 1.55
N ILE A 79 6.79 9.95 1.69
CA ILE A 79 5.44 10.50 1.71
C ILE A 79 5.14 11.19 0.39
N ASN A 80 4.04 10.79 -0.25
CA ASN A 80 3.47 11.54 -1.35
C ASN A 80 2.57 12.65 -0.79
N LEU A 81 3.01 13.89 -0.93
CA LEU A 81 2.28 15.09 -0.50
C LEU A 81 1.43 15.71 -1.61
N SER A 82 1.49 15.18 -2.83
CA SER A 82 0.77 15.72 -3.98
C SER A 82 -0.69 15.24 -3.94
N ASP A 83 -1.61 16.20 -3.94
CA ASP A 83 -3.05 15.92 -3.87
C ASP A 83 -3.53 15.17 -5.12
N ASP A 84 -2.90 15.42 -6.27
CA ASP A 84 -3.12 14.77 -7.57
C ASP A 84 -2.28 13.49 -7.78
N GLY A 85 -1.29 13.25 -6.90
CA GLY A 85 -0.37 12.14 -6.98
C GLY A 85 -1.05 10.82 -6.66
N TYR A 86 -0.85 9.83 -7.53
CA TYR A 86 -1.22 8.45 -7.26
C TYR A 86 -0.10 7.75 -6.51
N SER A 87 -0.44 7.08 -5.41
CA SER A 87 0.44 6.17 -4.70
C SER A 87 -0.28 4.84 -4.50
N ALA A 88 0.42 3.74 -4.79
CA ALA A 88 -0.14 2.39 -4.66
C ALA A 88 -0.49 2.07 -3.19
N SER A 89 0.28 2.60 -2.23
CA SER A 89 0.03 2.44 -0.80
C SER A 89 -0.61 3.70 -0.21
N ARG A 90 -1.72 3.53 0.50
CA ARG A 90 -2.47 4.63 1.10
C ARG A 90 -2.75 4.36 2.57
N LEU A 91 -2.51 5.38 3.38
CA LEU A 91 -2.92 5.42 4.77
C LEU A 91 -4.12 6.34 4.90
N ILE A 92 -5.29 5.77 5.16
CA ILE A 92 -6.55 6.48 5.27
C ILE A 92 -6.86 6.68 6.75
N ILE A 93 -6.93 7.94 7.18
CA ILE A 93 -7.47 8.32 8.48
C ILE A 93 -8.85 8.93 8.27
N SER A 94 -9.85 8.38 8.94
CA SER A 94 -11.23 8.84 8.79
C SER A 94 -11.90 9.00 10.13
N VAL A 95 -12.74 10.02 10.23
CA VAL A 95 -13.57 10.26 11.42
C VAL A 95 -14.98 10.56 10.96
N SER A 96 -15.97 9.98 11.62
CA SER A 96 -17.38 10.25 11.38
C SER A 96 -18.08 10.44 12.73
N GLY A 97 -18.96 11.44 12.83
CA GLY A 97 -19.59 11.73 14.12
C GLY A 97 -20.34 13.04 14.17
N TYR A 98 -20.78 13.40 15.36
CA TYR A 98 -21.65 14.57 15.58
C TYR A 98 -21.45 15.20 16.96
N GLY A 99 -21.90 16.44 17.09
CA GLY A 99 -21.95 17.16 18.37
C GLY A 99 -23.19 16.79 19.20
N ILE A 100 -23.00 16.59 20.50
CA ILE A 100 -24.08 16.40 21.48
C ILE A 100 -24.25 17.70 22.27
N LYS A 101 -25.40 18.37 22.08
CA LYS A 101 -25.80 19.59 22.82
C LYS A 101 -24.73 20.70 22.82
N ASN A 102 -23.99 20.85 21.72
CA ASN A 102 -22.91 21.85 21.51
C ASN A 102 -21.71 21.80 22.48
N GLN A 103 -21.63 20.83 23.38
CA GLN A 103 -20.58 20.76 24.40
C GLN A 103 -19.72 19.51 24.31
N SER A 104 -20.28 18.42 23.81
CA SER A 104 -19.57 17.15 23.64
C SER A 104 -19.68 16.64 22.21
N CYS A 105 -18.85 15.66 21.89
CA CYS A 105 -18.78 15.00 20.61
C CYS A 105 -18.83 13.49 20.83
N ALA A 106 -19.42 12.78 19.87
CA ALA A 106 -19.29 11.34 19.72
C ALA A 106 -18.80 11.07 18.30
N VAL A 107 -17.62 10.46 18.19
CA VAL A 107 -16.95 10.20 16.92
C VAL A 107 -16.53 8.74 16.83
N LEU A 108 -16.71 8.15 15.67
CA LEU A 108 -16.07 6.91 15.22
C LEU A 108 -14.82 7.32 14.45
N TYR A 109 -13.65 6.79 14.82
CA TYR A 109 -12.43 6.93 14.06
C TYR A 109 -12.06 5.61 13.40
N GLU A 110 -11.44 5.67 12.23
CA GLU A 110 -10.85 4.54 11.53
C GLU A 110 -9.50 4.94 10.94
N PHE A 111 -8.52 4.07 11.16
CA PHE A 111 -7.19 4.11 10.59
C PHE A 111 -7.03 2.85 9.74
N LEU A 112 -6.81 3.03 8.44
CA LEU A 112 -6.84 1.96 7.45
C LEU A 112 -5.62 2.10 6.53
N PHE A 113 -4.78 1.08 6.47
CA PHE A 113 -3.71 0.96 5.49
C PHE A 113 -4.12 -0.01 4.38
N VAL A 114 -4.15 0.50 3.16
CA VAL A 114 -4.43 -0.27 1.94
C VAL A 114 -3.26 -0.17 0.98
N THR A 115 -3.05 -1.22 0.19
CA THR A 115 -2.18 -1.16 -0.98
C THR A 115 -2.90 -1.71 -2.20
N MET A 116 -2.51 -1.24 -3.38
CA MET A 116 -3.07 -1.70 -4.64
C MET A 116 -2.29 -2.89 -5.18
N THR A 117 -2.99 -3.98 -5.42
CA THR A 117 -2.45 -5.17 -6.08
C THR A 117 -3.06 -5.37 -7.46
N VAL A 118 -2.32 -6.03 -8.34
CA VAL A 118 -2.81 -6.45 -9.65
C VAL A 118 -3.33 -7.88 -9.52
N GLY A 119 -4.64 -8.03 -9.48
CA GLY A 119 -5.32 -9.32 -9.56
C GLY A 119 -5.47 -9.77 -11.01
N ARG A 120 -5.33 -11.07 -11.26
CA ARG A 120 -5.60 -11.70 -12.55
C ARG A 120 -6.67 -12.76 -12.37
N ASP A 121 -7.85 -12.54 -12.95
CA ASP A 121 -8.99 -13.44 -12.84
C ASP A 121 -9.31 -14.08 -14.19
N LEU A 122 -9.67 -15.36 -14.17
CA LEU A 122 -10.21 -16.04 -15.35
C LEU A 122 -11.68 -15.67 -15.52
N PHE A 123 -12.00 -14.94 -16.59
CA PHE A 123 -13.35 -14.55 -16.96
C PHE A 123 -13.84 -15.41 -18.14
N SER A 124 -14.95 -16.14 -17.97
CA SER A 124 -15.60 -16.95 -19.01
C SER A 124 -14.74 -18.04 -19.70
N GLN A 125 -13.77 -18.64 -18.99
CA GLN A 125 -12.84 -19.68 -19.48
C GLN A 125 -11.95 -19.32 -20.69
N LYS A 126 -12.20 -18.18 -21.35
CA LYS A 126 -11.50 -17.74 -22.56
C LYS A 126 -10.81 -16.39 -22.41
N HIS A 127 -11.15 -15.64 -21.38
CA HIS A 127 -10.59 -14.32 -21.14
C HIS A 127 -9.92 -14.30 -19.77
N THR A 128 -8.84 -13.54 -19.69
CA THR A 128 -8.17 -13.24 -18.44
C THR A 128 -8.29 -11.75 -18.23
N VAL A 129 -8.93 -11.34 -17.14
CA VAL A 129 -9.09 -9.93 -16.78
C VAL A 129 -8.04 -9.59 -15.75
N MET A 130 -7.33 -8.49 -15.98
CA MET A 130 -6.45 -7.90 -14.98
C MET A 130 -7.22 -6.77 -14.30
N SER A 131 -7.26 -6.77 -12.97
CA SER A 131 -7.91 -5.73 -12.18
C SER A 131 -6.95 -5.18 -11.14
N LEU A 132 -7.01 -3.87 -10.93
CA LEU A 132 -6.37 -3.24 -9.79
C LEU A 132 -7.34 -3.29 -8.62
N ARG A 133 -6.89 -3.79 -7.47
CA ARG A 133 -7.72 -3.92 -6.28
C ARG A 133 -7.00 -3.36 -5.07
N ASP A 134 -7.74 -2.67 -4.22
CA ASP A 134 -7.27 -2.34 -2.89
C ASP A 134 -7.29 -3.61 -2.02
N VAL A 135 -6.16 -3.91 -1.41
CA VAL A 135 -6.03 -4.92 -0.36
C VAL A 135 -5.87 -4.18 0.97
N GLU A 136 -6.79 -4.43 1.87
CA GLU A 136 -6.70 -3.99 3.26
C GLU A 136 -5.68 -4.85 3.99
N LEU A 137 -4.64 -4.21 4.51
CA LEU A 137 -3.58 -4.89 5.25
C LEU A 137 -3.69 -4.60 6.73
N TRP A 138 -3.95 -3.36 7.13
CA TRP A 138 -4.03 -3.03 8.55
C TRP A 138 -5.16 -2.06 8.84
N ARG A 139 -6.04 -2.43 9.78
CA ARG A 139 -7.15 -1.59 10.22
C ARG A 139 -7.22 -1.53 11.73
N LYS A 140 -7.47 -0.33 12.25
CA LYS A 140 -7.89 -0.07 13.63
C LYS A 140 -9.00 0.96 13.63
N SER A 141 -10.02 0.75 14.44
CA SER A 141 -11.15 1.67 14.58
C SER A 141 -11.64 1.68 16.01
N GLY A 142 -12.30 2.77 16.40
CA GLY A 142 -12.85 2.90 17.74
C GLY A 142 -13.81 4.07 17.87
N ILE A 143 -14.50 4.13 19.00
CA ILE A 143 -15.42 5.22 19.32
C ILE A 143 -14.77 6.10 20.39
N MET A 144 -14.86 7.40 20.20
CA MET A 144 -14.41 8.40 21.16
C MET A 144 -15.56 9.35 21.49
N THR A 145 -15.79 9.56 22.79
CA THR A 145 -16.74 10.56 23.29
C THR A 145 -16.04 11.52 24.24
N GLY A 146 -16.55 12.75 24.35
CA GLY A 146 -16.07 13.72 25.33
C GLY A 146 -16.26 15.19 24.92
N PRO A 147 -15.64 16.13 25.63
CA PRO A 147 -15.81 17.57 25.38
C PRO A 147 -15.36 17.97 23.97
N LYS A 148 -16.17 18.79 23.30
CA LYS A 148 -15.90 19.30 21.95
C LYS A 148 -14.61 20.11 21.86
N LYS A 149 -14.31 20.91 22.89
CA LYS A 149 -13.11 21.77 22.94
C LYS A 149 -11.79 21.03 22.78
N ASP A 150 -11.74 19.75 23.21
CA ASP A 150 -10.50 18.96 23.23
C ASP A 150 -10.54 17.82 22.19
N MET A 151 -11.67 17.62 21.50
CA MET A 151 -11.87 16.45 20.63
C MET A 151 -10.87 16.41 19.47
N SER A 152 -10.63 17.55 18.80
CA SER A 152 -9.63 17.68 17.74
C SER A 152 -8.21 17.25 18.18
N TYR A 153 -7.82 17.55 19.42
CA TYR A 153 -6.51 17.14 19.94
C TYR A 153 -6.48 15.63 20.21
N ARG A 154 -7.53 15.09 20.82
CA ARG A 154 -7.62 13.66 21.13
C ARG A 154 -7.64 12.79 19.87
N ILE A 155 -8.36 13.21 18.83
CA ILE A 155 -8.35 12.54 17.51
C ILE A 155 -6.93 12.52 16.95
N LYS A 156 -6.23 13.66 16.97
CA LYS A 156 -4.86 13.75 16.47
C LYS A 156 -3.92 12.81 17.24
N ASP A 157 -3.98 12.83 18.57
CA ASP A 157 -3.13 12.01 19.43
C ASP A 157 -3.40 10.51 19.22
N GLU A 158 -4.68 10.11 19.03
CA GLU A 158 -5.04 8.73 18.71
C GLU A 158 -4.45 8.31 17.36
N PHE A 159 -4.56 9.13 16.30
CA PHE A 159 -3.96 8.78 15.01
C PHE A 159 -2.43 8.76 15.03
N ILE A 160 -1.77 9.63 15.81
CA ILE A 160 -0.32 9.53 16.04
C ILE A 160 0.01 8.21 16.75
N SER A 161 -0.73 7.84 17.80
CA SER A 161 -0.54 6.57 18.51
C SER A 161 -0.73 5.35 17.59
N LEU A 162 -1.76 5.36 16.75
CA LEU A 162 -2.01 4.28 15.78
C LEU A 162 -0.93 4.22 14.71
N THR A 163 -0.41 5.36 14.27
CA THR A 163 0.72 5.43 13.33
C THR A 163 1.97 4.79 13.94
N GLN A 164 2.28 5.08 15.20
CA GLN A 164 3.41 4.48 15.91
C GLN A 164 3.23 2.97 16.08
N ARG A 165 2.02 2.50 16.40
CA ARG A 165 1.71 1.06 16.44
C ARG A 165 1.88 0.41 15.07
N PHE A 166 1.37 1.03 14.01
CA PHE A 166 1.56 0.57 12.64
C PHE A 166 3.04 0.40 12.29
N ILE A 167 3.87 1.41 12.57
CA ILE A 167 5.32 1.38 12.34
C ILE A 167 5.99 0.19 13.05
N LEU A 168 5.57 -0.13 14.27
CA LEU A 168 6.13 -1.22 15.07
C LEU A 168 5.62 -2.61 14.64
N GLU A 169 4.34 -2.72 14.27
CA GLU A 169 3.69 -3.99 13.94
C GLU A 169 4.00 -4.45 12.51
N VAL A 170 4.08 -3.54 11.53
CA VAL A 170 4.27 -3.88 10.11
C VAL A 170 5.48 -4.80 9.88
N PRO A 171 6.70 -4.53 10.42
CA PRO A 171 7.84 -5.43 10.23
C PRO A 171 7.60 -6.86 10.73
N GLN A 172 6.81 -7.02 11.80
CA GLN A 172 6.45 -8.33 12.34
C GLN A 172 5.44 -9.04 11.45
N LEU A 173 4.43 -8.30 10.97
CA LEU A 173 3.42 -8.82 10.05
C LEU A 173 4.05 -9.24 8.72
N ARG A 174 5.01 -8.48 8.18
CA ARG A 174 5.81 -8.87 7.00
C ARG A 174 6.52 -10.20 7.18
N LYS A 175 7.22 -10.37 8.31
CA LYS A 175 7.93 -11.62 8.64
C LYS A 175 6.97 -12.78 8.79
N SER A 176 5.83 -12.56 9.45
CA SER A 176 4.78 -13.57 9.60
C SER A 176 4.19 -13.99 8.26
N ALA A 177 3.90 -13.02 7.38
CA ALA A 177 3.38 -13.27 6.03
C ALA A 177 4.37 -14.07 5.18
N LEU A 178 5.64 -13.67 5.11
CA LEU A 178 6.66 -14.41 4.37
C LEU A 178 6.84 -15.83 4.92
N LYS A 179 6.83 -16.01 6.24
CA LYS A 179 6.91 -17.34 6.85
C LYS A 179 5.71 -18.20 6.43
N SER A 180 4.49 -17.67 6.53
CA SER A 180 3.28 -18.37 6.12
C SER A 180 3.34 -18.80 4.64
N ILE A 181 3.77 -17.89 3.76
CA ILE A 181 3.96 -18.17 2.33
C ILE A 181 5.01 -19.26 2.10
N ASN A 182 6.14 -19.21 2.81
CA ASN A 182 7.19 -20.23 2.73
C ASN A 182 6.73 -21.60 3.21
N ASP A 183 6.01 -21.65 4.33
CA ASP A 183 5.50 -22.90 4.90
C ASP A 183 4.52 -23.57 3.91
N VAL A 184 3.59 -22.80 3.34
CA VAL A 184 2.62 -23.32 2.36
C VAL A 184 3.28 -23.68 1.03
N ALA A 185 4.26 -22.90 0.56
CA ALA A 185 5.03 -23.24 -0.62
C ALA A 185 5.83 -24.55 -0.43
N GLY A 186 6.37 -24.77 0.77
CA GLY A 186 7.03 -26.02 1.15
C GLY A 186 6.11 -27.25 1.07
N LEU A 187 4.87 -27.13 1.55
CA LEU A 187 3.85 -28.18 1.44
C LEU A 187 3.48 -28.48 -0.02
N ASN A 188 3.60 -27.50 -0.91
CA ASN A 188 3.25 -27.62 -2.33
C ASN A 188 4.46 -27.80 -3.26
N LYS A 189 5.67 -28.02 -2.72
CA LYS A 189 6.93 -28.10 -3.48
C LYS A 189 6.89 -29.04 -4.69
N LEU A 190 6.18 -30.17 -4.60
CA LEU A 190 6.06 -31.12 -5.70
C LEU A 190 5.08 -30.65 -6.80
N LYS A 191 4.09 -29.83 -6.44
CA LYS A 191 3.08 -29.29 -7.37
C LYS A 191 3.54 -28.00 -8.04
N ASP A 192 4.31 -27.19 -7.32
CA ASP A 192 4.83 -25.90 -7.79
C ASP A 192 6.28 -25.67 -7.31
N PRO A 193 7.26 -26.29 -7.98
CA PRO A 193 8.66 -26.19 -7.60
C PRO A 193 9.25 -24.78 -7.85
N GLU A 194 8.68 -24.01 -8.78
CA GLU A 194 9.11 -22.65 -9.07
C GLU A 194 8.71 -21.70 -7.95
N ALA A 195 7.44 -21.73 -7.52
CA ALA A 195 6.98 -20.94 -6.39
C ALA A 195 7.76 -21.27 -5.11
N TYR A 196 7.97 -22.57 -4.84
CA TYR A 196 8.81 -22.98 -3.71
C TYR A 196 10.21 -22.39 -3.79
N LYS A 197 10.90 -22.52 -4.94
CA LYS A 197 12.26 -22.01 -5.12
C LYS A 197 12.32 -20.49 -4.94
N PHE A 198 11.33 -19.75 -5.45
CA PHE A 198 11.30 -18.29 -5.29
C PHE A 198 11.12 -17.90 -3.83
N TRP A 199 10.04 -18.35 -3.19
CA TRP A 199 9.69 -17.93 -1.84
C TRP A 199 10.71 -18.39 -0.80
N SER A 200 11.25 -19.61 -0.93
CA SER A 200 12.27 -20.12 0.00
C SER A 200 13.57 -19.32 0.00
N ASN A 201 13.85 -18.58 -1.07
CA ASN A 201 15.05 -17.75 -1.20
C ASN A 201 14.73 -16.24 -1.14
N TYR A 202 13.47 -15.87 -0.91
CA TYR A 202 13.07 -14.48 -0.84
C TYR A 202 13.46 -13.90 0.53
N GLU A 203 14.10 -12.72 0.50
CA GLU A 203 14.50 -11.99 1.69
C GLU A 203 13.78 -10.64 1.74
N LEU A 204 13.23 -10.30 2.92
CA LEU A 204 12.63 -8.99 3.13
C LEU A 204 13.74 -7.92 3.06
N LYS A 205 13.56 -6.98 2.14
CA LYS A 205 14.32 -5.73 2.10
C LYS A 205 13.79 -4.74 3.13
#